data_AF-A0AAU4BPQ1-F1
#
_entry.id   AF-A0AAU4BPQ1-F1
#
_cell.length_a   1.000
_cell.length_b   1.000
_cell.length_c   1.000
_cell.angle_alpha   90.00
_cell.angle_beta   90.00
_cell.angle_gamma   90.00
#
_symmetry.space_group_name_H-M   'P 1'
#
loop_
_entity.id
_entity.type
_entity.pdbx_description
1 polymer ?
#
loop_
_entity_poly.entity_id
_entity_poly.type
_entity_poly.pdbx_seq_one_letter_code
_entity_poly.pdbx_strand_id
1 'polypeptide(L)'
;MSARLIGELTNWLMSPAAQAMDLSPAERNVLFVVAERSHEKTRVMLRHRGDDMQLVDRIALATGLSRDGALKKALQRLARRDLDVRIPVAKGKDGRPVFAYEGHSMRFRLPQFPASVSIPERPADPVDDGPAPVDNPADGAPREDAAVAERGDQTSRLSARGGTKRPASGDERGDQTSRPTPSKYISGPSYKLDPSTSVRSPVAEVEGGTAERDGTIKIPWFDFRSALIAILQAPPEVQAAASARAAEELGPDATNEALRIRAAEIASEGIAA
;
A
#
# COMPACT_ATOMS: atom_id res chain seq x y z
N MET A 1 4.09 -15.38 -1.96
CA MET A 1 2.89 -14.53 -1.80
C MET A 1 1.74 -15.41 -1.34
N SER A 2 0.86 -14.93 -0.45
CA SER A 2 -0.23 -15.73 0.14
C SER A 2 -1.56 -15.51 -0.60
N ALA A 3 -1.65 -16.03 -1.84
CA ALA A 3 -2.87 -15.95 -2.65
C ALA A 3 -4.14 -16.39 -1.90
N ARG A 4 -4.00 -17.34 -0.96
CA ARG A 4 -5.09 -17.81 -0.10
C ARG A 4 -5.69 -16.72 0.81
N LEU A 5 -4.86 -15.89 1.45
CA LEU A 5 -5.35 -14.86 2.37
C LEU A 5 -6.08 -13.74 1.63
N ILE A 6 -5.65 -13.42 0.41
CA ILE A 6 -6.37 -12.49 -0.47
C ILE A 6 -7.73 -13.08 -0.83
N GLY A 7 -7.79 -14.36 -1.22
CA GLY A 7 -9.07 -15.03 -1.52
C GLY A 7 -10.01 -15.05 -0.31
N GLU A 8 -9.49 -15.36 0.89
CA GLU A 8 -10.26 -15.30 2.14
C GLU A 8 -10.83 -13.90 2.41
N LEU A 9 -9.99 -12.86 2.30
CA LEU A 9 -10.39 -11.47 2.48
C LEU A 9 -11.45 -11.05 1.46
N THR A 10 -11.28 -11.40 0.19
CA THR A 10 -12.25 -11.09 -0.88
C THR A 10 -13.59 -11.76 -0.62
N ASN A 11 -13.58 -13.05 -0.26
CA ASN A 11 -14.80 -13.79 0.06
C ASN A 11 -15.51 -13.17 1.28
N TRP A 12 -14.77 -12.78 2.31
CA TRP A 12 -15.33 -12.12 3.47
C TRP A 12 -15.91 -10.74 3.13
N LEU A 13 -15.22 -9.92 2.33
CA LEU A 13 -15.70 -8.60 1.90
C LEU A 13 -17.00 -8.66 1.09
N MET A 14 -17.28 -9.79 0.45
CA MET A 14 -18.54 -10.05 -0.26
C MET A 14 -19.68 -10.49 0.69
N SER A 15 -19.38 -10.88 1.93
CA SER A 15 -20.39 -11.31 2.89
C SER A 15 -21.28 -10.15 3.36
N PRO A 16 -22.55 -10.40 3.74
CA PRO A 16 -23.42 -9.38 4.31
C PRO A 16 -22.85 -8.72 5.57
N ALA A 17 -22.10 -9.48 6.38
CA ALA A 17 -21.46 -8.96 7.59
C ALA A 17 -20.43 -7.88 7.27
N ALA A 18 -19.58 -8.09 6.26
CA ALA A 18 -18.60 -7.09 5.84
C ALA A 18 -19.25 -5.89 5.14
N GLN A 19 -20.33 -6.12 4.38
CA GLN A 19 -21.12 -5.05 3.76
C GLN A 19 -21.78 -4.14 4.81
N ALA A 20 -22.34 -4.73 5.87
CA ALA A 20 -22.95 -4.00 6.98
C ALA A 20 -21.96 -3.13 7.76
N MET A 21 -20.66 -3.48 7.74
CA MET A 21 -19.59 -2.67 8.37
C MET A 21 -19.24 -1.39 7.60
N ASP A 22 -19.72 -1.27 6.35
CA ASP A 22 -19.47 -0.16 5.43
C ASP A 22 -18.00 0.31 5.43
N LEU A 23 -17.10 -0.60 5.12
CA LEU A 23 -15.67 -0.28 5.02
C LEU A 23 -15.44 0.63 3.82
N SER A 24 -14.76 1.75 4.06
CA SER A 24 -14.31 2.66 3.00
C SER A 24 -13.27 1.96 2.09
N PRO A 25 -13.13 2.40 0.83
CA PRO A 25 -12.13 1.83 -0.08
C PRO A 25 -10.70 1.85 0.50
N ALA A 26 -10.34 2.91 1.22
CA ALA A 26 -9.03 3.03 1.88
C ALA A 26 -8.80 1.93 2.93
N GLU A 27 -9.82 1.60 3.74
CA GLU A 27 -9.72 0.55 4.75
C GLU A 27 -9.57 -0.83 4.12
N ARG A 28 -10.33 -1.10 3.04
CA ARG A 28 -10.22 -2.34 2.26
C ARG A 28 -8.82 -2.49 1.65
N ASN A 29 -8.28 -1.43 1.06
CA ASN A 29 -6.94 -1.45 0.47
C ASN A 29 -5.85 -1.71 1.53
N VAL A 30 -5.97 -1.14 2.73
CA VAL A 30 -5.06 -1.47 3.84
C VAL A 30 -5.10 -2.97 4.16
N LEU A 31 -6.30 -3.57 4.24
CA LEU A 31 -6.45 -5.00 4.49
C LEU A 31 -5.82 -5.85 3.37
N PHE A 32 -6.01 -5.46 2.09
CA PHE A 32 -5.41 -6.17 0.96
C PHE A 32 -3.88 -6.15 0.98
N VAL A 33 -3.27 -4.99 1.24
CA VAL A 33 -1.80 -4.87 1.32
C VAL A 33 -1.23 -5.70 2.47
N VAL A 34 -1.91 -5.71 3.62
CA VAL A 34 -1.52 -6.58 4.74
C VAL A 34 -1.67 -8.05 4.34
N ALA A 35 -2.82 -8.45 3.76
CA ALA A 35 -3.09 -9.82 3.36
C ALA A 35 -2.06 -10.38 2.36
N GLU A 36 -1.73 -9.60 1.32
CA GLU A 36 -0.78 -9.96 0.26
C GLU A 36 0.59 -10.35 0.82
N ARG A 37 1.04 -9.65 1.86
CA ARG A 37 2.36 -9.81 2.48
C ARG A 37 2.34 -10.66 3.75
N SER A 38 1.17 -11.08 4.21
CA SER A 38 1.04 -11.88 5.42
C SER A 38 1.39 -13.35 5.21
N HIS A 39 2.09 -13.93 6.17
CA HIS A 39 2.31 -15.36 6.22
C HIS A 39 1.00 -16.11 6.46
N GLU A 40 0.72 -17.16 5.68
CA GLU A 40 -0.59 -17.84 5.69
C GLU A 40 -1.00 -18.34 7.08
N LYS A 41 -0.08 -18.99 7.81
CA LYS A 41 -0.39 -19.58 9.12
C LYS A 41 -0.47 -18.58 10.27
N THR A 42 0.47 -17.64 10.35
CA THR A 42 0.58 -16.70 11.48
C THR A 42 -0.21 -15.41 11.23
N ARG A 43 -0.60 -15.17 9.97
CA ARG A 43 -1.21 -13.94 9.46
C ARG A 43 -0.37 -12.68 9.66
N VAL A 44 0.88 -12.80 10.11
CA VAL A 44 1.78 -11.67 10.34
C VAL A 44 2.37 -11.21 9.00
N MET A 45 2.31 -9.91 8.75
CA MET A 45 2.90 -9.27 7.58
C MET A 45 4.42 -9.42 7.63
N LEU A 46 5.01 -9.99 6.58
CA LEU A 46 6.45 -10.21 6.48
C LEU A 46 7.13 -9.07 5.72
N ARG A 47 8.33 -8.71 6.19
CA ARG A 47 9.27 -7.90 5.43
C ARG A 47 10.00 -8.81 4.43
N HIS A 48 10.11 -8.41 3.18
CA HIS A 48 10.92 -9.16 2.20
C HIS A 48 12.40 -8.82 2.33
N ARG A 49 13.26 -9.78 1.96
CA ARG A 49 14.71 -9.56 1.86
C ARG A 49 14.94 -8.53 0.75
N GLY A 50 15.48 -7.37 1.12
CA GLY A 50 15.64 -6.21 0.22
C GLY A 50 14.58 -5.12 0.35
N ASP A 51 13.60 -5.25 1.26
CA ASP A 51 12.73 -4.12 1.58
C ASP A 51 13.50 -3.10 2.42
N ASP A 52 13.84 -1.94 1.85
CA ASP A 52 14.57 -0.87 2.56
C ASP A 52 13.66 0.04 3.40
N MET A 53 12.34 -0.11 3.28
CA MET A 53 11.34 0.69 3.99
C MET A 53 10.62 -0.09 5.09
N GLN A 54 10.05 0.64 6.06
CA GLN A 54 9.24 0.04 7.12
C GLN A 54 7.90 -0.47 6.55
N LEU A 55 7.27 -1.43 7.23
CA LEU A 55 5.97 -1.98 6.81
C LEU A 55 4.87 -0.90 6.74
N VAL A 56 4.89 0.06 7.66
CA VAL A 56 3.93 1.17 7.67
C VAL A 56 4.09 2.07 6.44
N ASP A 57 5.34 2.33 6.03
CA ASP A 57 5.64 3.15 4.84
C ASP A 57 5.23 2.42 3.56
N ARG A 58 5.39 1.10 3.53
CA ARG A 58 4.89 0.26 2.44
C ARG A 58 3.37 0.33 2.30
N ILE A 59 2.64 0.24 3.41
CA ILE A 59 1.17 0.37 3.39
C ILE A 59 0.77 1.77 2.92
N ALA A 60 1.42 2.81 3.44
CA ALA A 60 1.18 4.19 3.03
C ALA A 60 1.38 4.36 1.51
N LEU A 61 2.52 3.89 0.99
CA LEU A 61 2.86 3.95 -0.43
C LEU A 61 1.86 3.18 -1.30
N ALA A 62 1.54 1.93 -0.95
CA ALA A 62 0.67 1.07 -1.74
C ALA A 62 -0.79 1.56 -1.76
N THR A 63 -1.22 2.24 -0.69
CA THR A 63 -2.60 2.77 -0.57
C THR A 63 -2.73 4.23 -0.99
N GLY A 64 -1.62 4.93 -1.26
CA GLY A 64 -1.60 6.37 -1.52
C GLY A 64 -1.99 7.23 -0.31
N LEU A 65 -1.95 6.67 0.91
CA LEU A 65 -2.35 7.36 2.12
C LEU A 65 -1.15 8.00 2.82
N SER A 66 -1.32 9.22 3.34
CA SER A 66 -0.30 9.83 4.19
C SER A 66 -0.15 9.05 5.50
N ARG A 67 1.10 8.74 5.85
CA ARG A 67 1.47 7.96 7.04
C ARG A 67 0.86 8.53 8.32
N ASP A 68 1.07 9.82 8.57
CA ASP A 68 0.70 10.45 9.86
C ASP A 68 -0.76 10.89 9.94
N GLY A 69 -1.43 10.98 8.79
CA GLY A 69 -2.80 11.49 8.69
C GLY A 69 -3.79 10.41 8.30
N ALA A 70 -3.90 10.14 7.00
CA ALA A 70 -4.98 9.33 6.45
C ALA A 70 -4.85 7.85 6.83
N LEU A 71 -3.63 7.29 6.81
CA LEU A 71 -3.39 5.91 7.19
C LEU A 71 -3.71 5.68 8.67
N LYS A 72 -3.26 6.58 9.54
CA LYS A 72 -3.56 6.53 10.98
C LYS A 72 -5.07 6.52 11.24
N LYS A 73 -5.83 7.37 10.54
CA LYS A 73 -7.31 7.40 10.64
C LYS A 73 -7.93 6.10 10.14
N ALA A 74 -7.47 5.56 9.02
CA ALA A 74 -7.95 4.28 8.50
C ALA A 74 -7.72 3.13 9.49
N LEU A 75 -6.52 3.02 10.07
CA LEU A 75 -6.19 2.02 11.09
C LEU A 75 -7.04 2.17 12.35
N GLN A 76 -7.30 3.41 12.79
CA GLN A 76 -8.18 3.67 13.94
C GLN A 76 -9.63 3.25 13.67
N ARG A 77 -10.15 3.52 12.47
CA ARG A 77 -11.51 3.13 12.09
C ARG A 77 -11.65 1.61 11.90
N LEU A 78 -10.62 0.93 11.39
CA LEU A 78 -10.57 -0.53 11.38
C LEU A 78 -10.59 -1.10 12.80
N ALA A 79 -9.78 -0.54 13.71
CA ALA A 79 -9.75 -0.96 15.11
C ALA A 79 -11.10 -0.78 15.83
N ARG A 80 -11.85 0.28 15.51
CA ARG A 80 -13.21 0.51 16.06
C ARG A 80 -14.24 -0.54 15.61
N ARG A 81 -13.94 -1.29 14.55
CA ARG A 81 -14.79 -2.36 14.00
C ARG A 81 -14.22 -3.74 14.31
N ASP A 82 -13.36 -3.85 15.32
CA ASP A 82 -12.66 -5.08 15.73
C ASP A 82 -11.78 -5.72 14.65
N LEU A 83 -11.33 -4.91 13.68
CA LEU A 83 -10.42 -5.31 12.60
C LEU A 83 -9.03 -4.66 12.79
N ASP A 84 -8.56 -4.53 14.03
CA ASP A 84 -7.25 -3.93 14.29
C ASP A 84 -6.12 -4.81 13.74
N VAL A 85 -5.50 -4.35 12.65
CA VAL A 85 -4.39 -5.03 12.00
C VAL A 85 -3.06 -4.83 12.73
N ARG A 86 -2.97 -3.93 13.72
CA ARG A 86 -1.71 -3.59 14.38
C ARG A 86 -1.42 -4.58 15.51
N ILE A 87 -0.15 -4.96 15.66
CA ILE A 87 0.29 -5.81 16.76
C ILE A 87 0.86 -4.91 17.88
N PRO A 88 0.30 -4.93 19.09
CA PRO A 88 0.88 -4.21 20.22
C PRO A 88 2.26 -4.79 20.56
N VAL A 89 3.25 -3.92 20.73
CA VAL A 89 4.63 -4.31 21.11
C VAL A 89 4.81 -4.20 22.61
N ALA A 90 4.13 -3.24 23.25
CA ALA A 90 4.16 -3.04 24.68
C ALA A 90 2.82 -2.49 25.18
N LYS A 91 2.67 -2.46 26.51
CA LYS A 91 1.57 -1.77 27.19
C LYS A 91 2.14 -0.51 27.84
N GLY A 92 1.53 0.64 27.54
CA GLY A 92 1.90 1.92 28.14
C GLY A 92 1.59 1.96 29.64
N LYS A 93 2.13 2.97 30.34
CA LYS A 93 1.87 3.18 31.77
C LYS A 93 0.38 3.42 32.07
N ASP A 94 -0.33 3.96 31.10
CA ASP A 94 -1.79 4.19 31.10
C ASP A 94 -2.60 2.94 30.73
N GLY A 95 -1.94 1.81 30.50
CA GLY A 95 -2.55 0.56 30.08
C GLY A 95 -2.93 0.48 28.61
N ARG A 96 -2.68 1.53 27.81
CA ARG A 96 -2.99 1.53 26.38
C ARG A 96 -1.94 0.75 25.58
N PRO A 97 -2.32 0.08 24.48
CA PRO A 97 -1.36 -0.62 23.63
C PRO A 97 -0.42 0.37 22.94
N VAL A 98 0.88 0.11 23.02
CA VAL A 98 1.93 0.80 22.28
C VAL A 98 2.30 -0.04 21.07
N PHE A 99 2.14 0.52 19.88
CA PHE A 99 2.34 -0.19 18.60
C PHE A 99 3.73 0.05 17.98
N ALA A 100 4.42 1.10 18.38
CA ALA A 100 5.76 1.44 17.93
C ALA A 100 6.44 2.36 18.97
N TYR A 101 7.76 2.30 19.05
CA TYR A 101 8.60 3.21 19.83
C TYR A 101 10.00 3.28 19.20
N GLU A 102 10.89 4.11 19.74
CA GLU A 102 12.25 4.24 19.23
C GLU A 102 12.97 2.89 19.16
N GLY A 103 13.49 2.54 17.98
CA GLY A 103 14.10 1.24 17.72
C GLY A 103 13.12 0.07 17.46
N HIS A 104 11.80 0.27 17.57
CA HIS A 104 10.79 -0.75 17.31
C HIS A 104 9.72 -0.28 16.33
N SER A 105 9.80 -0.79 15.10
CA SER A 105 8.82 -0.51 14.03
C SER A 105 7.49 -1.22 14.27
N MET A 106 6.40 -0.60 13.79
CA MET A 106 5.06 -1.18 13.83
C MET A 106 5.00 -2.51 13.07
N ARG A 107 4.34 -3.51 13.66
CA ARG A 107 4.07 -4.81 13.05
C ARG A 107 2.58 -4.95 12.75
N PHE A 108 2.27 -5.72 11.71
CA PHE A 108 0.91 -5.93 11.25
C PHE A 108 0.56 -7.41 11.21
N ARG A 109 -0.69 -7.73 11.52
CA ARG A 109 -1.29 -9.06 11.42
C ARG A 109 -2.68 -8.92 10.81
N LEU A 110 -2.97 -9.73 9.82
CA LEU A 110 -4.31 -9.83 9.26
C LEU A 110 -5.25 -10.45 10.33
N PRO A 111 -6.37 -9.82 10.68
CA PRO A 111 -7.30 -10.38 11.65
C PRO A 111 -7.91 -11.68 11.13
N GLN A 112 -8.55 -12.42 12.03
CA GLN A 112 -9.39 -13.52 11.63
C GLN A 112 -10.75 -12.96 11.24
N PHE A 113 -11.16 -13.20 10.00
CA PHE A 113 -12.47 -12.77 9.54
C PHE A 113 -13.52 -13.73 10.08
N PRO A 114 -14.64 -13.24 10.61
CA PRO A 114 -15.73 -14.11 11.03
C PRO A 114 -16.19 -14.92 9.80
N ALA A 115 -16.23 -16.25 9.95
CA ALA A 115 -16.84 -17.10 8.94
C ALA A 115 -18.33 -16.72 8.88
N SER A 116 -18.75 -16.09 7.78
CA SER A 116 -20.16 -15.79 7.57
C SER A 116 -20.89 -17.10 7.28
N VAL A 117 -21.38 -17.76 8.33
CA VAL A 117 -22.42 -18.78 8.18
C VAL A 117 -23.73 -18.04 8.00
N SER A 118 -24.03 -17.66 6.76
CA SER A 118 -25.39 -17.30 6.38
C SER A 118 -26.06 -18.58 5.89
N ILE A 119 -26.68 -19.32 6.82
CA ILE A 119 -27.77 -20.21 6.45
C ILE A 119 -29.00 -19.30 6.43
N PRO A 120 -29.52 -18.91 5.25
CA PRO A 120 -30.85 -18.32 5.24
C PRO A 120 -31.79 -19.32 5.91
N GLU A 121 -32.54 -18.89 6.93
CA GLU A 121 -33.71 -19.65 7.37
C GLU A 121 -34.52 -19.89 6.10
N ARG A 122 -34.62 -21.15 5.69
CA ARG A 122 -35.53 -21.54 4.62
C ARG A 122 -36.87 -20.94 5.04
N PRO A 123 -37.47 -20.03 4.26
CA PRO A 123 -38.82 -19.58 4.58
C PRO A 123 -39.63 -20.86 4.75
N ALA A 124 -40.28 -21.00 5.91
CA ALA A 124 -41.14 -22.14 6.14
C ALA A 124 -42.08 -22.20 4.93
N ASP A 125 -41.87 -23.19 4.07
CA ASP A 125 -42.79 -23.46 2.97
C ASP A 125 -44.16 -23.51 3.63
N PRO A 126 -45.16 -22.71 3.18
CA PRO A 126 -46.50 -22.81 3.74
C PRO A 126 -46.87 -24.28 3.68
N VAL A 127 -47.26 -24.83 4.83
CA VAL A 127 -47.77 -26.20 4.92
C VAL A 127 -48.95 -26.27 3.95
N ASP A 128 -48.68 -26.79 2.77
CA ASP A 128 -49.67 -27.08 1.75
C ASP A 128 -50.41 -28.31 2.25
N ASP A 129 -51.49 -28.05 3.00
CA ASP A 129 -52.46 -29.06 3.39
C ASP A 129 -53.15 -29.61 2.13
N GLY A 130 -52.55 -30.63 1.52
CA GLY A 130 -53.29 -31.61 0.74
C GLY A 130 -52.61 -32.13 -0.52
N PRO A 131 -52.25 -33.44 -0.59
CA PRO A 131 -52.08 -34.10 -1.86
C PRO A 131 -53.46 -34.39 -2.47
N ALA A 132 -53.83 -33.70 -3.54
CA ALA A 132 -54.77 -34.28 -4.50
C ALA A 132 -54.04 -35.38 -5.28
N PRO A 133 -54.53 -36.64 -5.32
CA PRO A 133 -53.92 -37.70 -6.11
C PRO A 133 -54.04 -37.34 -7.58
N VAL A 134 -52.90 -37.15 -8.25
CA VAL A 134 -52.86 -36.94 -9.69
C VAL A 134 -52.68 -38.31 -10.35
N ASP A 135 -53.75 -38.81 -10.98
CA ASP A 135 -53.69 -39.99 -11.85
C ASP A 135 -52.81 -39.68 -13.06
N ASN A 136 -51.64 -40.30 -13.11
CA ASN A 136 -50.78 -40.30 -14.30
C ASN A 136 -51.21 -41.45 -15.22
N PRO A 137 -51.81 -41.20 -16.39
CA PRO A 137 -51.88 -42.22 -17.43
C PRO A 137 -50.50 -42.40 -18.07
N ALA A 138 -50.10 -43.66 -18.22
CA ALA A 138 -48.90 -44.07 -18.91
C ALA A 138 -49.01 -43.90 -20.43
N ASP A 139 -47.83 -43.73 -21.03
CA ASP A 139 -47.45 -44.02 -22.42
C ASP A 139 -48.07 -43.22 -23.58
N GLY A 140 -47.18 -42.67 -24.40
CA GLY A 140 -47.40 -42.60 -25.84
C GLY A 140 -46.78 -41.41 -26.58
N ALA A 141 -45.63 -41.68 -27.20
CA ALA A 141 -45.19 -41.24 -28.54
C ALA A 141 -43.99 -40.28 -28.62
N PRO A 142 -42.99 -40.60 -29.48
CA PRO A 142 -41.93 -39.69 -29.86
C PRO A 142 -42.41 -38.76 -30.98
N ARG A 143 -42.03 -37.48 -30.92
CA ARG A 143 -42.10 -36.59 -32.07
C ARG A 143 -40.78 -35.85 -32.24
N GLU A 144 -40.04 -36.30 -33.24
CA GLU A 144 -39.10 -35.49 -33.99
C GLU A 144 -39.87 -34.34 -34.65
N ASP A 145 -39.31 -33.13 -34.63
CA ASP A 145 -39.00 -32.36 -35.86
C ASP A 145 -38.59 -30.92 -35.53
N ALA A 146 -37.34 -30.64 -35.91
CA ALA A 146 -36.87 -29.54 -36.75
C ALA A 146 -37.29 -28.07 -36.55
N ALA A 147 -36.27 -27.23 -36.84
CA ALA A 147 -36.31 -25.92 -37.46
C ALA A 147 -36.42 -24.70 -36.51
N VAL A 148 -35.40 -23.84 -36.38
CA VAL A 148 -34.84 -22.83 -37.31
C VAL A 148 -35.18 -21.43 -36.77
N ALA A 149 -34.24 -20.49 -36.95
CA ALA A 149 -34.36 -19.04 -36.77
C ALA A 149 -34.40 -18.55 -35.30
N GLU A 150 -33.80 -17.43 -34.91
CA GLU A 150 -33.27 -16.33 -35.69
C GLU A 150 -32.21 -15.54 -34.89
N ARG A 151 -31.33 -14.90 -35.67
CA ARG A 151 -30.20 -14.09 -35.27
C ARG A 151 -30.69 -12.69 -34.91
N GLY A 152 -30.83 -12.41 -33.61
CA GLY A 152 -31.17 -11.08 -33.11
C GLY A 152 -29.95 -10.16 -33.05
N ASP A 153 -29.73 -9.40 -34.11
CA ASP A 153 -28.85 -8.23 -34.18
C ASP A 153 -29.48 -7.07 -33.36
N GLN A 154 -28.88 -6.75 -32.21
CA GLN A 154 -29.24 -5.57 -31.42
C GLN A 154 -28.05 -4.63 -31.33
N THR A 155 -27.90 -3.77 -32.34
CA THR A 155 -27.10 -2.55 -32.26
C THR A 155 -27.79 -1.54 -31.34
N SER A 156 -27.38 -1.48 -30.07
CA SER A 156 -27.79 -0.40 -29.18
C SER A 156 -26.98 0.87 -29.49
N ARG A 157 -27.65 1.84 -30.10
CA ARG A 157 -27.19 3.23 -30.25
C ARG A 157 -27.02 3.86 -28.86
N LEU A 158 -25.79 4.07 -28.41
CA LEU A 158 -25.50 4.93 -27.26
C LEU A 158 -25.56 6.39 -27.69
N SER A 159 -26.66 7.05 -27.33
CA SER A 159 -26.86 8.49 -27.43
C SER A 159 -25.84 9.25 -26.58
N ALA A 160 -25.11 10.15 -27.24
CA ALA A 160 -24.35 11.21 -26.58
C ALA A 160 -25.32 12.27 -26.03
N ARG A 161 -25.34 12.42 -24.71
CA ARG A 161 -25.94 13.53 -23.96
C ARG A 161 -25.00 13.73 -22.78
N GLY A 162 -24.37 14.87 -22.53
CA GLY A 162 -24.76 16.25 -22.73
C GLY A 162 -24.30 16.95 -21.44
N GLY A 163 -23.66 18.10 -21.57
CA GLY A 163 -22.78 18.67 -20.56
C GLY A 163 -23.42 18.95 -19.19
N THR A 164 -22.56 19.01 -18.18
CA THR A 164 -22.84 19.78 -16.97
C THR A 164 -21.66 20.71 -16.67
N LYS A 165 -22.06 21.94 -16.36
CA LYS A 165 -21.27 23.14 -16.26
C LYS A 165 -20.45 23.13 -14.96
N ARG A 166 -19.22 23.62 -15.06
CA ARG A 166 -18.45 24.16 -13.92
C ARG A 166 -19.22 25.31 -13.26
N PRO A 167 -19.36 25.33 -11.93
CA PRO A 167 -19.38 26.58 -11.20
C PRO A 167 -17.95 26.99 -10.84
N ALA A 168 -17.60 28.19 -11.27
CA ALA A 168 -16.53 28.99 -10.73
C ALA A 168 -17.11 29.86 -9.61
N SER A 169 -16.53 29.81 -8.42
CA SER A 169 -16.42 30.93 -7.45
C SER A 169 -16.13 30.38 -6.04
N GLY A 170 -15.23 31.05 -5.32
CA GLY A 170 -14.99 30.77 -3.91
C GLY A 170 -13.62 31.22 -3.42
N ASP A 171 -13.25 32.47 -3.70
CA ASP A 171 -12.23 33.21 -2.95
C ASP A 171 -12.76 33.42 -1.52
N GLU A 172 -12.17 32.76 -0.53
CA GLU A 172 -12.29 33.17 0.87
C GLU A 172 -10.91 33.17 1.54
N ARG A 173 -10.36 34.38 1.61
CA ARG A 173 -9.33 34.78 2.57
C ARG A 173 -9.91 34.62 3.98
N GLY A 174 -9.40 33.63 4.71
CA GLY A 174 -9.75 33.37 6.11
C GLY A 174 -8.52 33.24 6.98
N ASP A 175 -8.09 34.39 7.49
CA ASP A 175 -7.61 34.62 8.86
C ASP A 175 -6.47 33.75 9.41
N GLN A 176 -5.26 34.30 9.32
CA GLN A 176 -4.09 33.91 10.10
C GLN A 176 -4.27 34.39 11.55
N THR A 177 -4.81 33.54 12.42
CA THR A 177 -4.70 33.75 13.86
C THR A 177 -3.55 32.93 14.43
N SER A 178 -2.47 33.65 14.68
CA SER A 178 -1.35 33.35 15.55
C SER A 178 -1.76 32.50 16.74
N ARG A 179 -1.19 31.29 16.85
CA ARG A 179 -1.14 30.57 18.13
C ARG A 179 0.27 30.62 18.71
N PRO A 180 0.41 31.10 19.95
CA PRO A 180 1.70 31.28 20.60
C PRO A 180 2.29 29.94 20.99
N THR A 181 3.59 29.81 20.76
CA THR A 181 4.48 28.83 21.37
C THR A 181 4.59 29.06 22.88
N PRO A 182 4.28 28.05 23.69
CA PRO A 182 5.12 27.70 24.83
C PRO A 182 5.59 26.26 24.62
N SER A 183 6.83 25.89 24.87
CA SER A 183 7.33 25.84 26.23
C SER A 183 8.78 25.40 26.19
N LYS A 184 9.62 26.23 26.80
CA LYS A 184 10.72 25.89 27.70
C LYS A 184 11.38 24.51 27.51
N TYR A 185 12.63 24.59 27.07
CA TYR A 185 13.76 23.89 27.67
C TYR A 185 13.49 23.50 29.13
N ILE A 186 13.23 22.23 29.35
CA ILE A 186 13.45 21.60 30.65
C ILE A 186 14.73 20.79 30.50
N SER A 187 15.78 21.33 31.10
CA SER A 187 16.99 20.61 31.45
C SER A 187 16.60 19.36 32.24
N GLY A 188 16.87 18.18 31.67
CA GLY A 188 16.91 16.91 32.38
C GLY A 188 18.36 16.44 32.52
N PRO A 189 18.67 15.65 33.58
CA PRO A 189 19.99 15.59 34.18
C PRO A 189 21.04 14.87 33.33
N SER A 190 22.22 15.50 33.30
CA SER A 190 23.50 14.92 32.92
C SER A 190 23.72 13.60 33.66
N TYR A 191 23.68 12.49 32.93
CA TYR A 191 24.18 11.22 33.43
C TYR A 191 25.71 11.31 33.42
N LYS A 192 26.30 11.23 34.62
CA LYS A 192 27.71 10.98 34.79
C LYS A 192 28.02 9.61 34.21
N LEU A 193 28.70 9.58 33.06
CA LEU A 193 29.42 8.40 32.61
C LEU A 193 30.67 8.28 33.48
N ASP A 194 30.75 7.19 34.23
CA ASP A 194 31.98 6.71 34.88
C ASP A 194 33.06 6.48 33.80
N PRO A 195 34.27 7.06 33.95
CA PRO A 195 35.39 6.76 33.09
C PRO A 195 36.27 5.71 33.78
N SER A 196 36.03 4.41 33.54
CA SER A 196 37.03 3.39 33.88
C SER A 196 36.78 2.06 33.18
N THR A 197 37.41 1.85 32.02
CA THR A 197 38.41 0.77 31.87
C THR A 197 39.08 0.89 30.50
N SER A 198 40.29 1.46 30.54
CA SER A 198 41.29 1.35 29.48
C SER A 198 41.76 -0.09 29.33
N VAL A 199 41.74 -0.63 28.12
CA VAL A 199 42.82 -1.49 27.61
C VAL A 199 43.11 -1.07 26.18
N ARG A 200 44.07 -0.15 26.04
CA ARG A 200 44.76 0.17 24.78
C ARG A 200 45.71 -0.98 24.46
N SER A 201 45.63 -1.53 23.26
CA SER A 201 46.73 -2.23 22.61
C SER A 201 47.41 -1.28 21.62
N PRO A 202 48.76 -1.31 21.48
CA PRO A 202 49.49 -0.40 20.63
C PRO A 202 49.42 -0.87 19.17
N VAL A 203 49.09 0.05 18.26
CA VAL A 203 49.29 -0.13 16.83
C VAL A 203 50.21 1.00 16.36
N ALA A 204 51.21 0.59 15.58
CA ALA A 204 52.35 1.36 15.15
C ALA A 204 51.99 2.70 14.46
N GLU A 205 52.79 3.71 14.78
CA GLU A 205 52.86 5.00 14.10
C GLU A 205 53.28 4.79 12.64
N VAL A 206 52.43 5.22 11.72
CA VAL A 206 52.82 5.54 10.33
C VAL A 206 52.42 6.99 10.12
N GLU A 207 53.43 7.87 10.19
CA GLU A 207 53.33 9.27 9.79
C GLU A 207 53.06 9.35 8.28
N GLY A 208 51.95 10.00 7.93
CA GLY A 208 51.56 10.24 6.54
C GLY A 208 50.42 11.25 6.48
N GLY A 209 50.74 12.51 6.73
CA GLY A 209 49.79 13.62 6.64
C GLY A 209 49.43 13.94 5.18
N THR A 210 48.13 13.97 4.89
CA THR A 210 47.56 14.71 3.77
C THR A 210 46.14 15.20 4.11
N ALA A 211 46.04 16.53 4.24
CA ALA A 211 44.91 17.39 3.92
C ALA A 211 43.49 16.93 4.30
N GLU A 212 43.06 17.44 5.45
CA GLU A 212 41.69 17.68 5.88
C GLU A 212 40.88 18.41 4.77
N ARG A 213 39.98 17.68 4.09
CA ARG A 213 38.87 18.26 3.31
C ARG A 213 37.58 17.97 4.06
N ASP A 214 37.27 18.84 5.01
CA ASP A 214 35.96 18.89 5.64
C ASP A 214 34.98 19.56 4.67
N GLY A 215 34.49 18.76 3.73
CA GLY A 215 33.49 19.12 2.75
C GLY A 215 32.45 18.03 2.73
N THR A 216 31.53 18.06 3.70
CA THR A 216 30.30 17.25 3.63
C THR A 216 29.49 17.76 2.43
N ILE A 217 29.76 17.20 1.25
CA ILE A 217 28.95 17.41 0.05
C ILE A 217 27.57 16.85 0.39
N LYS A 218 26.61 17.74 0.62
CA LYS A 218 25.19 17.38 0.65
C LYS A 218 24.82 16.96 -0.76
N ILE A 219 24.98 15.68 -1.08
CA ILE A 219 24.44 15.11 -2.31
C ILE A 219 22.92 15.23 -2.17
N PRO A 220 22.23 16.07 -2.97
CA PRO A 220 20.77 16.11 -2.93
C PRO A 220 20.27 14.70 -3.24
N TRP A 221 19.33 14.19 -2.44
CA TRP A 221 18.72 12.89 -2.66
C TRP A 221 18.13 12.85 -4.08
N PHE A 222 18.84 12.24 -5.00
CA PHE A 222 18.39 12.02 -6.37
C PHE A 222 17.20 11.06 -6.34
N ASP A 223 16.01 11.53 -6.69
CA ASP A 223 14.82 10.69 -6.77
C ASP A 223 14.90 9.80 -8.02
N PHE A 224 15.55 8.64 -7.83
CA PHE A 224 15.77 7.62 -8.85
C PHE A 224 14.48 7.23 -9.60
N ARG A 225 13.31 7.27 -8.94
CA ARG A 225 12.04 6.94 -9.59
C ARG A 225 11.62 8.03 -10.57
N SER A 226 11.76 9.30 -10.20
CA SER A 226 11.45 10.42 -11.07
C SER A 226 12.38 10.45 -12.30
N ALA A 227 13.65 10.13 -12.12
CA ALA A 227 14.61 10.04 -13.22
C ALA A 227 14.33 8.87 -14.19
N LEU A 228 13.96 7.69 -13.67
CA LEU A 228 13.53 6.56 -14.50
C LEU A 228 12.27 6.85 -15.31
N ILE A 229 11.30 7.54 -14.69
CA ILE A 229 10.08 7.96 -15.38
C ILE A 229 10.42 8.96 -16.50
N ALA A 230 11.35 9.89 -16.25
CA ALA A 230 11.81 10.84 -17.25
C ALA A 230 12.46 10.15 -18.47
N ILE A 231 13.31 9.13 -18.27
CA ILE A 231 13.83 8.34 -19.40
C ILE A 231 12.69 7.67 -20.16
N LEU A 232 11.79 6.97 -19.46
CA LEU A 232 10.73 6.18 -20.10
C LEU A 232 9.76 7.04 -20.91
N GLN A 233 9.64 8.33 -20.57
CA GLN A 233 8.81 9.30 -21.29
C GLN A 233 9.57 10.09 -22.36
N ALA A 234 10.91 10.05 -22.37
CA ALA A 234 11.71 10.72 -23.37
C ALA A 234 11.56 10.06 -24.76
N PRO A 235 11.66 10.81 -25.86
CA PRO A 235 11.72 10.23 -27.20
C PRO A 235 12.85 9.19 -27.31
N PRO A 236 12.68 8.13 -28.12
CA PRO A 236 13.65 7.04 -28.22
C PRO A 236 15.06 7.51 -28.64
N GLU A 237 15.13 8.58 -29.43
CA GLU A 237 16.38 9.22 -29.85
C GLU A 237 17.15 9.82 -28.66
N VAL A 238 16.44 10.45 -27.72
CA VAL A 238 17.02 11.04 -26.49
C VAL A 238 17.50 9.94 -25.55
N GLN A 239 16.74 8.84 -25.43
CA GLN A 239 17.14 7.68 -24.62
C GLN A 239 18.42 7.02 -25.17
N ALA A 240 18.52 6.86 -26.49
CA ALA A 240 19.67 6.28 -27.15
C ALA A 240 20.92 7.17 -26.99
N ALA A 241 20.78 8.49 -27.19
CA ALA A 241 21.87 9.45 -27.01
C ALA A 241 22.36 9.49 -25.56
N ALA A 242 21.45 9.51 -24.58
CA ALA A 242 21.81 9.52 -23.16
C ALA A 242 22.51 8.22 -22.73
N SER A 243 22.07 7.07 -23.25
CA SER A 243 22.70 5.77 -22.98
C SER A 243 24.10 5.67 -23.58
N ALA A 244 24.30 6.16 -24.81
CA ALA A 244 25.61 6.18 -25.45
C ALA A 244 26.61 7.06 -24.68
N ARG A 245 26.17 8.25 -24.25
CA ARG A 245 27.01 9.16 -23.47
C ARG A 245 27.30 8.63 -22.06
N ALA A 246 26.35 7.94 -21.43
CA ALA A 246 26.60 7.27 -20.14
C ALA A 246 27.65 6.16 -20.27
N ALA A 247 27.65 5.40 -21.37
CA ALA A 247 28.66 4.38 -21.64
C ALA A 247 30.05 4.98 -21.92
N GLU A 248 30.11 6.13 -22.61
CA GLU A 248 31.35 6.86 -22.82
C GLU A 248 31.94 7.41 -21.52
N GLU A 249 31.10 7.98 -20.64
CA GLU A 249 31.53 8.57 -19.37
C GLU A 249 31.97 7.53 -18.32
N LEU A 250 31.30 6.38 -18.24
CA LEU A 250 31.56 5.36 -17.21
C LEU A 250 32.51 4.25 -17.65
N GLY A 251 32.74 4.09 -18.96
CA GLY A 251 33.63 3.08 -19.51
C GLY A 251 33.04 1.66 -19.55
N PRO A 252 33.79 0.69 -20.11
CA PRO A 252 33.29 -0.66 -20.42
C PRO A 252 33.05 -1.55 -19.19
N ASP A 253 33.68 -1.24 -18.04
CA ASP A 253 33.55 -2.02 -16.81
C ASP A 253 32.34 -1.59 -15.96
N ALA A 254 31.59 -0.58 -16.42
CA ALA A 254 30.43 -0.07 -15.71
C ALA A 254 29.31 -1.12 -15.62
N THR A 255 28.71 -1.24 -14.44
CA THR A 255 27.55 -2.12 -14.27
C THR A 255 26.35 -1.56 -15.06
N ASN A 256 25.48 -2.46 -15.53
CA ASN A 256 24.23 -2.09 -16.20
C ASN A 256 23.36 -1.12 -15.38
N GLU A 257 23.44 -1.20 -14.04
CA GLU A 257 22.72 -0.30 -13.14
C GLU A 257 23.31 1.11 -13.15
N ALA A 258 24.64 1.25 -13.06
CA ALA A 258 25.32 2.54 -13.13
C ALA A 258 25.07 3.24 -14.47
N LEU A 259 25.11 2.49 -15.58
CA LEU A 259 24.80 3.00 -16.91
C LEU A 259 23.36 3.55 -17.00
N ARG A 260 22.38 2.85 -16.41
CA ARG A 260 20.98 3.29 -16.41
C ARG A 260 20.75 4.53 -15.55
N ILE A 261 21.37 4.61 -14.37
CA ILE A 261 21.31 5.79 -13.50
C ILE A 261 21.88 7.00 -14.25
N ARG A 262 23.07 6.86 -14.84
CA ARG A 262 23.74 7.97 -15.51
C ARG A 262 23.02 8.42 -16.78
N ALA A 263 22.46 7.49 -17.54
CA ALA A 263 21.61 7.82 -18.68
C ALA A 263 20.35 8.61 -18.23
N ALA A 264 19.83 8.33 -17.03
CA ALA A 264 18.68 9.04 -16.47
C ALA A 264 18.99 10.50 -16.15
N GLU A 265 20.16 10.72 -15.54
CA GLU A 265 20.67 12.05 -15.23
C GLU A 265 20.85 12.86 -16.52
N ILE A 266 21.55 12.30 -17.52
CA ILE A 266 21.81 12.97 -18.81
C ILE A 266 20.49 13.31 -19.54
N ALA A 267 19.53 12.39 -19.55
CA ALA A 267 18.23 12.65 -20.17
C ALA A 267 17.45 13.74 -19.44
N SER A 268 17.54 13.80 -18.10
CA SER A 268 16.87 14.83 -17.31
C SER A 268 17.46 16.23 -17.51
N GLU A 269 18.77 16.33 -17.72
CA GLU A 269 19.46 17.60 -18.03
C GLU A 269 19.04 18.15 -19.40
N GLY A 270 18.89 17.29 -20.40
CA GLY A 270 18.49 17.68 -21.76
C GLY A 270 17.03 18.12 -21.91
N ILE A 271 16.15 17.73 -20.99
CA ILE A 271 14.73 18.18 -20.97
C ILE A 271 14.59 19.57 -20.35
N ALA A 272 15.56 19.99 -19.52
CA ALA A 272 15.54 21.28 -18.82
C ALA A 272 16.18 22.43 -19.61
N ALA A 273 16.83 22.13 -20.73
CA ALA A 273 17.49 23.08 -21.64
C ALA A 273 16.59 23.44 -22.83
#